data_AF-A0A0Q1FMQ4-F1
#
_entry.id   AF-A0A0Q1FMQ4-F1
#
_cell.length_a   1.000
_cell.length_b   1.000
_cell.length_c   1.000
_cell.angle_alpha   90.00
_cell.angle_beta   90.00
_cell.angle_gamma   90.00
#
_symmetry.space_group_name_H-M   'P 1'
#
loop_
_entity.id
_entity.type
_entity.pdbx_description
1 polymer ?
#
loop_
_entity_poly.entity_id
_entity_poly.type
_entity_poly.pdbx_seq_one_letter_code
_entity_poly.pdbx_strand_id
1 'polypeptide(L)'
;MLKVIAEQRTIKKHTGQFNKKFKPFIDEEIKVKLGHQGASFPAKVSWLSSLGIWKFSRAVKEVRYWNAFGVAKPGTSGVLSIASEINFPWDQIDRKTGGAFAQDSWDNIFVVHRGKIGGGRKGVGKSLFEQNYRGVWSFMEDGDSISQVAVIGNLASNRFALQVAQFVKKIEIMKLSAAESTQTEMDFSEITFREDLIGSERPLPEDEIISACDHDLIVSELAILLKQQKIKIGNDTESELFAVNPSENRISHIFEIVTDTKEKSILAATGKLLLQTSVAAVNPLPVLVLPEDEKNHYEPELRRINISVVGFYWHEEKAVFSGIEKIKFE
;
A
#
# COMPACT_ATOMS: atom_id res chain seq x y z
N MET A 1 -13.83 10.08 13.41
CA MET A 1 -13.28 10.50 12.09
C MET A 1 -11.90 11.08 12.34
N LEU A 2 -10.92 10.82 11.47
CA LEU A 2 -9.55 11.24 11.73
C LEU A 2 -9.48 12.76 11.89
N LYS A 3 -8.60 13.25 12.76
CA LYS A 3 -8.39 14.69 12.99
C LYS A 3 -6.96 15.08 12.68
N VAL A 4 -6.77 16.11 11.87
CA VAL A 4 -5.43 16.58 11.51
C VAL A 4 -4.69 17.15 12.72
N ILE A 5 -3.41 16.81 12.84
CA ILE A 5 -2.51 17.38 13.85
C ILE A 5 -1.86 18.63 13.29
N ALA A 6 -2.13 19.78 13.89
CA ALA A 6 -1.68 21.09 13.44
C ALA A 6 -0.64 21.77 14.37
N GLU A 7 -0.48 21.28 15.60
CA GLU A 7 0.44 21.88 16.57
C GLU A 7 1.90 21.59 16.19
N GLN A 8 2.71 22.65 16.02
CA GLN A 8 4.12 22.56 15.60
C GLN A 8 4.94 21.57 16.42
N ARG A 9 4.81 21.61 17.77
CA ARG A 9 5.57 20.75 18.68
C ARG A 9 5.25 19.28 18.43
N THR A 10 3.98 18.97 18.20
CA THR A 10 3.47 17.62 17.98
C THR A 10 3.83 17.13 16.57
N ILE A 11 3.74 17.98 15.55
CA ILE A 11 4.23 17.67 14.19
C ILE A 11 5.73 17.36 14.20
N LYS A 12 6.54 18.17 14.91
CA LYS A 12 7.99 17.95 15.05
C LYS A 12 8.28 16.61 15.72
N LYS A 13 7.57 16.29 16.80
CA LYS A 13 7.67 15.00 17.52
C LYS A 13 7.38 13.83 16.59
N HIS A 14 6.24 13.85 15.90
CA HIS A 14 5.85 12.77 15.00
C HIS A 14 6.74 12.69 13.76
N THR A 15 7.27 13.80 13.26
CA THR A 15 8.31 13.79 12.21
C THR A 15 9.57 13.07 12.68
N GLY A 16 9.99 13.27 13.93
CA GLY A 16 11.10 12.53 14.52
C GLY A 16 10.83 11.02 14.59
N GLN A 17 9.62 10.64 15.02
CA GLN A 17 9.18 9.24 15.07
C GLN A 17 9.11 8.62 13.67
N PHE A 18 8.51 9.32 12.71
CA PHE A 18 8.45 8.91 11.29
C PHE A 18 9.84 8.59 10.76
N ASN A 19 10.80 9.50 10.94
CA ASN A 19 12.17 9.28 10.50
C ASN A 19 12.86 8.14 11.24
N LYS A 20 12.55 7.93 12.53
CA LYS A 20 13.12 6.83 13.33
C LYS A 20 12.68 5.46 12.81
N LYS A 21 11.46 5.32 12.28
CA LYS A 21 10.94 4.04 11.75
C LYS A 21 11.76 3.46 10.61
N PHE A 22 12.48 4.28 9.86
CA PHE A 22 13.33 3.82 8.75
C PHE A 22 14.74 3.41 9.19
N LYS A 23 15.20 3.81 10.37
CA LYS A 23 16.59 3.58 10.80
C LYS A 23 17.03 2.11 10.78
N PRO A 24 16.19 1.13 11.19
CA PRO A 24 16.56 -0.29 11.15
C PRO A 24 16.83 -0.83 9.74
N PHE A 25 16.34 -0.14 8.70
CA PHE A 25 16.40 -0.57 7.31
C PHE A 25 17.49 0.12 6.49
N ILE A 26 18.27 1.05 7.08
CA ILE A 26 19.29 1.79 6.34
C ILE A 26 20.52 0.89 6.16
N ASP A 27 20.78 0.48 4.93
CA ASP A 27 21.96 -0.31 4.57
C ASP A 27 23.15 0.58 4.20
N GLU A 28 22.89 1.65 3.45
CA GLU A 28 23.93 2.48 2.84
C GLU A 28 23.47 3.94 2.72
N GLU A 29 24.40 4.88 2.76
CA GLU A 29 24.14 6.27 2.40
C GLU A 29 24.88 6.66 1.12
N ILE A 30 24.14 7.00 0.07
CA ILE A 30 24.64 7.23 -1.28
C ILE A 30 24.62 8.72 -1.61
N LYS A 31 25.73 9.25 -2.13
CA LYS A 31 25.82 10.63 -2.64
C LYS A 31 25.21 10.69 -4.03
N VAL A 32 24.28 11.61 -4.24
CA VAL A 32 23.52 11.74 -5.49
C VAL A 32 23.31 13.21 -5.84
N LYS A 33 22.92 13.46 -7.10
CA LYS A 33 22.38 14.75 -7.52
C LYS A 33 20.86 14.66 -7.53
N LEU A 34 20.20 15.13 -6.48
CA LEU A 34 18.76 14.98 -6.30
C LEU A 34 18.01 16.07 -7.11
N GLY A 35 17.10 15.65 -7.98
CA GLY A 35 16.25 16.56 -8.77
C GLY A 35 15.05 17.08 -7.99
N HIS A 36 14.77 18.37 -8.09
CA HIS A 36 13.58 19.01 -7.50
C HIS A 36 13.17 20.27 -8.29
N GLN A 37 11.92 20.34 -8.75
CA GLN A 37 11.32 21.54 -9.36
C GLN A 37 12.19 22.23 -10.43
N GLY A 38 12.72 21.46 -11.40
CA GLY A 38 13.55 21.98 -12.49
C GLY A 38 15.01 22.29 -12.13
N ALA A 39 15.40 22.09 -10.87
CA ALA A 39 16.77 22.17 -10.41
C ALA A 39 17.27 20.81 -9.91
N SER A 40 18.57 20.73 -9.62
CA SER A 40 19.14 19.57 -8.94
C SER A 40 20.28 20.00 -8.03
N PHE A 41 20.45 19.32 -6.90
CA PHE A 41 21.46 19.68 -5.90
C PHE A 41 22.13 18.43 -5.32
N PRO A 42 23.38 18.54 -4.84
CA PRO A 42 24.05 17.44 -4.15
C PRO A 42 23.30 17.06 -2.86
N ALA A 43 23.00 15.77 -2.69
CA ALA A 43 22.35 15.23 -1.51
C ALA A 43 22.97 13.88 -1.13
N LYS A 44 22.71 13.44 0.10
CA LYS A 44 22.99 12.08 0.56
C LYS A 44 21.66 11.42 0.88
N VAL A 45 21.39 10.28 0.24
CA VAL A 45 20.15 9.52 0.44
C VAL A 45 20.47 8.19 1.12
N SER A 46 19.58 7.73 1.98
CA SER A 46 19.67 6.40 2.59
C SER A 46 19.05 5.37 1.64
N TRP A 47 19.77 4.31 1.31
CA TRP A 47 19.27 3.15 0.58
C TRP A 47 18.77 2.09 1.58
N LEU A 48 17.55 1.61 1.36
CA LEU A 48 16.87 0.62 2.18
C LEU A 48 16.54 -0.58 1.29
N SER A 49 17.52 -1.48 1.14
CA SER A 49 17.53 -2.59 0.18
C SER A 49 16.38 -3.56 0.42
N SER A 50 16.09 -3.92 1.67
CA SER A 50 14.98 -4.81 2.02
C SER A 50 13.60 -4.22 1.71
N LEU A 51 13.49 -2.89 1.65
CA LEU A 51 12.27 -2.19 1.25
C LEU A 51 12.23 -1.87 -0.26
N GLY A 52 13.37 -1.95 -0.95
CA GLY A 52 13.50 -1.61 -2.37
C GLY A 52 13.37 -0.11 -2.67
N ILE A 53 13.59 0.74 -1.67
CA ILE A 53 13.43 2.21 -1.78
C ILE A 53 14.65 2.96 -1.24
N TRP A 54 14.84 4.19 -1.68
CA TRP A 54 15.72 5.16 -1.02
C TRP A 54 14.90 6.28 -0.39
N LYS A 55 15.50 6.94 0.61
CA LYS A 55 14.90 8.03 1.37
C LYS A 55 15.85 9.20 1.56
N PHE A 56 15.32 10.41 1.42
CA PHE A 56 15.95 11.66 1.80
C PHE A 56 15.06 12.40 2.79
N SER A 57 15.66 13.01 3.81
CA SER A 57 14.91 13.87 4.75
C SER A 57 15.67 15.11 5.13
N ARG A 58 14.97 16.25 5.15
CA ARG A 58 15.51 17.55 5.57
C ARG A 58 14.41 18.42 6.14
N ALA A 59 14.67 19.09 7.27
CA ALA A 59 13.82 20.17 7.71
C ALA A 59 14.14 21.45 6.92
N VAL A 60 13.12 22.04 6.30
CA VAL A 60 13.18 23.38 5.72
C VAL A 60 12.47 24.30 6.71
N LYS A 61 13.27 25.03 7.48
CA LYS A 61 12.79 25.87 8.60
C LYS A 61 11.66 26.79 8.13
N GLU A 62 10.60 26.87 8.93
CA GLU A 62 9.41 27.71 8.67
C GLU A 62 8.64 27.36 7.39
N VAL A 63 8.96 26.24 6.73
CA VAL A 63 8.28 25.79 5.51
C VAL A 63 7.70 24.39 5.71
N ARG A 64 8.55 23.37 5.84
CA ARG A 64 8.10 21.96 5.90
C ARG A 64 9.20 21.03 6.39
N TYR A 65 8.78 19.85 6.83
CA TYR A 65 9.64 18.68 6.93
C TYR A 65 9.59 17.92 5.60
N TRP A 66 10.66 18.05 4.83
CA TRP A 66 10.76 17.45 3.49
C TRP A 66 11.22 16.00 3.62
N ASN A 67 10.42 15.07 3.11
CA ASN A 67 10.77 13.64 3.00
C ASN A 67 10.51 13.19 1.57
N ALA A 68 11.59 12.90 0.85
CA ALA A 68 11.53 12.45 -0.53
C ALA A 68 11.93 10.97 -0.61
N PHE A 69 11.28 10.24 -1.50
CA PHE A 69 11.45 8.82 -1.69
C PHE A 69 11.59 8.48 -3.17
N GLY A 70 12.28 7.39 -3.45
CA GLY A 70 12.24 6.77 -4.76
C GLY A 70 12.48 5.28 -4.69
N VAL A 71 12.22 4.62 -5.82
CA VAL A 71 12.37 3.18 -5.98
C VAL A 71 13.73 2.85 -6.57
N ALA A 72 14.17 1.60 -6.37
CA ALA A 72 15.43 1.05 -6.86
C ALA A 72 16.69 1.74 -6.31
N LYS A 73 17.83 1.04 -6.36
CA LYS A 73 19.08 1.56 -5.83
C LYS A 73 19.54 2.77 -6.66
N PRO A 74 19.83 3.94 -6.06
CA PRO A 74 20.36 5.07 -6.79
C PRO A 74 21.65 4.72 -7.54
N GLY A 75 21.69 5.04 -8.83
CA GLY A 75 22.93 5.02 -9.61
C GLY A 75 23.86 6.16 -9.20
N THR A 76 25.15 6.02 -9.52
CA THR A 76 26.18 7.04 -9.25
C THR A 76 26.28 8.12 -10.33
N SER A 77 25.64 7.91 -11.49
CA SER A 77 25.60 8.86 -12.61
C SER A 77 24.17 9.35 -12.86
N GLY A 78 24.02 10.66 -13.09
CA GLY A 78 22.73 11.28 -13.45
C GLY A 78 22.00 11.99 -12.30
N VAL A 79 20.88 12.62 -12.66
CA VAL A 79 19.97 13.27 -11.70
C VAL A 79 18.99 12.24 -11.16
N LEU A 80 19.01 12.03 -9.85
CA LEU A 80 18.07 11.14 -9.18
C LEU A 80 16.69 11.79 -9.13
N SER A 81 15.67 11.10 -9.67
CA SER A 81 14.29 11.59 -9.69
C SER A 81 13.51 11.08 -8.48
N ILE A 82 12.72 11.95 -7.86
CA ILE A 82 11.86 11.63 -6.71
C ILE A 82 10.59 10.92 -7.22
N ALA A 83 10.32 9.70 -6.73
CA ALA A 83 9.07 9.00 -7.00
C ALA A 83 7.91 9.61 -6.23
N SER A 84 8.11 9.85 -4.92
CA SER A 84 7.05 10.36 -4.04
C SER A 84 7.61 11.25 -2.93
N GLU A 85 6.79 12.18 -2.44
CA GLU A 85 7.11 13.03 -1.31
C GLU A 85 6.04 12.86 -0.22
N ILE A 86 6.45 12.60 1.01
CA ILE A 86 5.57 12.55 2.19
C ILE A 86 6.00 13.65 3.14
N ASN A 87 5.68 14.88 2.73
CA ASN A 87 6.10 16.09 3.44
C ASN A 87 5.11 16.43 4.55
N PHE A 88 5.60 17.00 5.63
CA PHE A 88 4.76 17.49 6.72
C PHE A 88 4.91 19.02 6.85
N PRO A 89 3.82 19.75 7.15
CA PRO A 89 3.90 21.19 7.34
C PRO A 89 4.82 21.54 8.53
N TRP A 90 5.39 22.74 8.54
CA TRP A 90 6.20 23.18 9.68
C TRP A 90 5.34 23.32 10.95
N ASP A 91 4.20 24.00 10.80
CA ASP A 91 3.16 24.24 11.78
C ASP A 91 1.81 24.46 11.09
N GLN A 92 0.73 24.47 11.87
CA GLN A 92 -0.63 24.70 11.41
C GLN A 92 -1.09 23.72 10.32
N ILE A 93 -2.31 23.92 9.83
CA ILE A 93 -2.83 23.20 8.68
C ILE A 93 -2.34 23.91 7.42
N ASP A 94 -1.37 23.32 6.72
CA ASP A 94 -1.01 23.73 5.37
C ASP A 94 -1.45 22.69 4.35
N ARG A 95 -2.55 22.99 3.67
CA ARG A 95 -3.10 22.12 2.63
C ARG A 95 -2.23 22.08 1.38
N LYS A 96 -1.26 22.99 1.17
CA LYS A 96 -0.31 22.90 0.04
C LYS A 96 0.60 21.69 0.17
N THR A 97 0.88 21.30 1.41
CA THR A 97 1.67 20.11 1.73
C THR A 97 0.83 18.82 1.60
N GLY A 98 1.35 17.84 0.86
CA GLY A 98 0.64 16.60 0.56
C GLY A 98 0.43 15.69 1.77
N GLY A 99 1.44 15.52 2.61
CA GLY A 99 1.36 14.70 3.81
C GLY A 99 0.84 15.46 5.04
N ALA A 100 0.28 14.70 5.98
CA ALA A 100 -0.07 15.17 7.31
C ALA A 100 0.00 14.04 8.33
N PHE A 101 0.03 14.42 9.61
CA PHE A 101 -0.32 13.50 10.69
C PHE A 101 -1.80 13.67 11.03
N ALA A 102 -2.46 12.56 11.32
CA ALA A 102 -3.85 12.54 11.76
C ALA A 102 -4.00 11.64 12.99
N GLN A 103 -4.97 11.95 13.84
CA GLN A 103 -5.28 11.20 15.05
C GLN A 103 -6.70 10.65 15.00
N ASP A 104 -6.93 9.41 15.42
CA ASP A 104 -8.29 8.87 15.59
C ASP A 104 -8.86 9.13 17.00
N SER A 105 -10.06 8.63 17.26
CA SER A 105 -10.72 8.73 18.56
C SER A 105 -10.09 7.88 19.69
N TRP A 106 -9.13 7.01 19.37
CA TRP A 106 -8.38 6.16 20.32
C TRP A 106 -6.92 6.61 20.47
N ASP A 107 -6.60 7.85 20.08
CA ASP A 107 -5.27 8.44 20.13
C ASP A 107 -4.20 7.79 19.23
N ASN A 108 -4.59 6.92 18.29
CA ASN A 108 -3.66 6.38 17.30
C ASN A 108 -3.24 7.48 16.33
N ILE A 109 -1.95 7.49 15.98
CA ILE A 109 -1.36 8.48 15.09
C ILE A 109 -1.10 7.86 13.73
N PHE A 110 -1.67 8.44 12.69
CA PHE A 110 -1.53 8.00 11.31
C PHE A 110 -0.71 8.99 10.50
N VAL A 111 0.01 8.48 9.50
CA VAL A 111 0.53 9.29 8.41
C VAL A 111 -0.44 9.18 7.25
N VAL A 112 -0.90 10.34 6.76
CA VAL A 112 -1.87 10.42 5.67
C VAL A 112 -1.35 11.27 4.52
N HIS A 113 -1.94 11.12 3.35
CA HIS A 113 -1.62 11.87 2.15
C HIS A 113 -2.87 12.38 1.44
N ARG A 114 -2.89 13.68 1.09
CA ARG A 114 -3.99 14.38 0.42
C ARG A 114 -4.01 14.21 -1.12
N GLY A 115 -3.28 13.22 -1.63
CA GLY A 115 -3.17 12.94 -3.07
C GLY A 115 -2.34 13.94 -3.90
N LYS A 116 -1.61 14.85 -3.27
CA LYS A 116 -0.75 15.83 -3.97
C LYS A 116 0.57 15.19 -4.45
N ILE A 117 0.48 14.31 -5.44
CA ILE A 117 1.62 13.54 -5.97
C ILE A 117 2.33 14.21 -7.15
N GLY A 118 2.01 15.48 -7.43
CA GLY A 118 2.56 16.23 -8.56
C GLY A 118 4.08 16.38 -8.52
N GLY A 119 4.69 16.57 -9.69
CA GLY A 119 6.15 16.66 -9.84
C GLY A 119 6.60 17.26 -11.17
N GLY A 120 5.76 18.10 -11.80
CA GLY A 120 6.05 18.77 -13.06
C GLY A 120 5.68 17.99 -14.34
N ARG A 121 5.30 16.70 -14.23
CA ARG A 121 4.78 15.93 -15.37
C ARG A 121 3.31 16.26 -15.63
N LYS A 122 2.96 16.58 -16.88
CA LYS A 122 1.58 16.83 -17.31
C LYS A 122 0.72 15.58 -17.07
N GLY A 123 -0.48 15.73 -16.52
CA GLY A 123 -1.38 14.61 -16.20
C GLY A 123 -1.14 13.94 -14.84
N VAL A 124 -0.01 14.22 -14.18
CA VAL A 124 0.31 13.65 -12.86
C VAL A 124 -0.06 14.66 -11.76
N GLY A 125 -1.19 14.42 -11.10
CA GLY A 125 -1.71 15.30 -10.06
C GLY A 125 -2.77 14.64 -9.17
N LYS A 126 -3.52 15.47 -8.44
CA LYS A 126 -4.51 15.00 -7.46
C LYS A 126 -5.60 14.11 -8.09
N SER A 127 -6.12 14.48 -9.26
CA SER A 127 -7.17 13.71 -9.94
C SER A 127 -6.68 12.32 -10.37
N LEU A 128 -5.44 12.19 -10.86
CA LEU A 128 -4.85 10.89 -11.17
C LEU A 128 -4.81 10.02 -9.91
N PHE A 129 -4.35 10.58 -8.79
CA PHE A 129 -4.29 9.86 -7.52
C PHE A 129 -5.67 9.43 -7.03
N GLU A 130 -6.66 10.33 -7.00
CA GLU A 130 -8.02 10.01 -6.53
C GLU A 130 -8.72 8.94 -7.40
N GLN A 131 -8.41 8.88 -8.69
CA GLN A 131 -9.01 7.93 -9.62
C GLN A 131 -8.31 6.57 -9.68
N ASN A 132 -7.03 6.50 -9.32
CA ASN A 132 -6.21 5.30 -9.56
C ASN A 132 -5.54 4.76 -8.29
N TYR A 133 -5.48 5.50 -7.19
CA TYR A 133 -4.87 5.00 -5.97
C TYR A 133 -5.81 4.03 -5.26
N ARG A 134 -5.39 2.77 -5.20
CA ARG A 134 -5.99 1.74 -4.36
C ARG A 134 -5.15 1.53 -3.10
N GLY A 135 -5.81 1.50 -1.95
CA GLY A 135 -5.17 1.38 -0.64
C GLY A 135 -6.14 1.65 0.50
N VAL A 136 -5.64 2.23 1.58
CA VAL A 136 -6.48 2.63 2.72
C VAL A 136 -6.90 4.08 2.55
N TRP A 137 -8.21 4.31 2.57
CA TRP A 137 -8.80 5.65 2.54
C TRP A 137 -9.55 5.93 3.83
N SER A 138 -9.59 7.18 4.27
CA SER A 138 -10.50 7.60 5.33
C SER A 138 -10.87 9.07 5.18
N PHE A 139 -11.92 9.49 5.89
CA PHE A 139 -12.27 10.90 6.04
C PHE A 139 -11.49 11.50 7.20
N MET A 140 -11.04 12.74 7.02
CA MET A 140 -10.30 13.50 8.01
C MET A 140 -10.88 14.91 8.17
N GLU A 141 -11.10 15.34 9.41
CA GLU A 141 -11.26 16.74 9.78
C GLU A 141 -9.94 17.46 9.53
N ASP A 142 -9.88 18.18 8.42
CA ASP A 142 -8.75 19.01 8.00
C ASP A 142 -9.10 20.46 8.31
N GLY A 143 -9.26 20.79 9.60
CA GLY A 143 -9.65 22.13 10.06
C GLY A 143 -11.13 22.40 9.89
N ASP A 144 -11.49 23.37 9.04
CA ASP A 144 -12.86 23.76 8.70
C ASP A 144 -13.49 22.92 7.57
N SER A 145 -12.80 21.87 7.10
CA SER A 145 -13.26 21.02 6.01
C SER A 145 -13.06 19.54 6.33
N ILE A 146 -13.92 18.69 5.78
CA ILE A 146 -13.69 17.24 5.74
C ILE A 146 -13.01 16.92 4.41
N SER A 147 -11.90 16.18 4.46
CA SER A 147 -11.16 15.73 3.29
C SER A 147 -11.03 14.22 3.28
N GLN A 148 -11.22 13.60 2.12
CA GLN A 148 -10.81 12.22 1.90
C GLN A 148 -9.29 12.17 1.74
N VAL A 149 -8.63 11.31 2.51
CA VAL A 149 -7.17 11.16 2.52
C VAL A 149 -6.78 9.70 2.43
N ALA A 150 -5.67 9.42 1.75
CA ALA A 150 -5.05 8.10 1.78
C ALA A 150 -4.30 7.95 3.11
N VAL A 151 -4.57 6.88 3.84
CA VAL A 151 -3.83 6.53 5.05
C VAL A 151 -2.65 5.66 4.65
N ILE A 152 -1.44 6.16 4.86
CA ILE A 152 -0.22 5.44 4.53
C ILE A 152 0.09 4.39 5.59
N GLY A 153 -0.17 4.69 6.87
CA GLY A 153 0.15 3.75 7.94
C GLY A 153 -0.07 4.32 9.34
N ASN A 154 -0.19 3.43 10.32
CA ASN A 154 -0.16 3.78 11.74
C ASN A 154 1.29 3.97 12.19
N LEU A 155 1.63 5.16 12.69
CA LEU A 155 2.98 5.53 13.12
C LEU A 155 3.50 4.69 14.29
N ALA A 156 2.63 4.04 15.06
CA ALA A 156 3.03 3.09 16.10
C ALA A 156 3.44 1.72 15.52
N SER A 157 2.94 1.32 14.35
CA SER A 157 3.17 0.00 13.74
C SER A 157 4.66 -0.31 13.60
N ASN A 158 5.04 -1.55 13.91
CA ASN A 158 6.40 -2.05 13.62
C ASN A 158 6.63 -2.19 12.11
N ARG A 159 5.57 -2.40 11.33
CA ARG A 159 5.61 -2.51 9.87
C ARG A 159 5.51 -1.18 9.13
N PHE A 160 5.48 -0.04 9.86
CA PHE A 160 5.23 1.27 9.26
C PHE A 160 6.16 1.62 8.09
N ALA A 161 7.44 1.24 8.16
CA ALA A 161 8.37 1.48 7.06
C ALA A 161 8.01 0.69 5.79
N LEU A 162 7.51 -0.55 5.95
CA LEU A 162 7.02 -1.37 4.83
C LEU A 162 5.74 -0.76 4.23
N GLN A 163 4.82 -0.28 5.07
CA GLN A 163 3.59 0.40 4.63
C GLN A 163 3.92 1.65 3.80
N VAL A 164 4.90 2.46 4.23
CA VAL A 164 5.39 3.61 3.44
C VAL A 164 6.05 3.15 2.13
N ALA A 165 6.83 2.07 2.15
CA ALA A 165 7.48 1.57 0.94
C ALA A 165 6.46 1.11 -0.12
N GLN A 166 5.38 0.46 0.29
CA GLN A 166 4.28 0.10 -0.61
C GLN A 166 3.60 1.33 -1.22
N PHE A 167 3.28 2.33 -0.38
CA PHE A 167 2.75 3.59 -0.89
C PHE A 167 3.69 4.22 -1.95
N VAL A 168 4.99 4.30 -1.67
CA VAL A 168 5.98 4.86 -2.61
C VAL A 168 6.02 4.08 -3.94
N LYS A 169 6.04 2.74 -3.89
CA LYS A 169 6.03 1.89 -5.08
C LYS A 169 4.77 2.09 -5.92
N LYS A 170 3.60 2.12 -5.28
CA LYS A 170 2.31 2.39 -5.94
C LYS A 170 2.29 3.75 -6.64
N ILE A 171 2.80 4.79 -5.98
CA ILE A 171 2.92 6.12 -6.61
C ILE A 171 3.83 6.07 -7.84
N GLU A 172 4.96 5.36 -7.79
CA GLU A 172 5.84 5.24 -8.95
C GLU A 172 5.16 4.51 -10.11
N ILE A 173 4.55 3.35 -9.86
CA ILE A 173 3.83 2.58 -10.88
C ILE A 173 2.77 3.46 -11.55
N MET A 174 1.93 4.13 -10.75
CA MET A 174 0.89 5.03 -11.27
C MET A 174 1.46 6.17 -12.14
N LYS A 175 2.60 6.74 -11.76
CA LYS A 175 3.26 7.80 -12.53
C LYS A 175 3.86 7.29 -13.83
N LEU A 176 4.34 6.05 -13.87
CA LEU A 176 4.86 5.41 -15.07
C LEU A 176 3.72 5.02 -16.02
N SER A 177 2.66 4.40 -15.52
CA SER A 177 1.50 4.00 -16.33
C SER A 177 0.81 5.20 -16.98
N ALA A 178 0.69 6.34 -16.27
CA ALA A 178 0.14 7.57 -16.84
C ALA A 178 1.03 8.19 -17.94
N ALA A 179 2.33 7.87 -17.97
CA ALA A 179 3.23 8.30 -19.03
C ALA A 179 3.12 7.37 -20.26
N GLU A 180 3.07 6.05 -20.04
CA GLU A 180 2.93 5.04 -21.10
C GLU A 180 1.60 5.16 -21.85
N SER A 181 0.50 5.44 -21.15
CA SER A 181 -0.83 5.64 -21.75
C SER A 181 -0.89 6.83 -22.73
N THR A 182 0.11 7.71 -22.73
CA THR A 182 0.21 8.81 -23.70
C THR A 182 1.00 8.45 -24.97
N GLN A 183 1.64 7.27 -25.02
CA GLN A 183 2.59 6.92 -26.08
C GLN A 183 2.36 5.56 -26.78
N THR A 184 1.38 4.73 -26.41
CA THR A 184 1.16 3.46 -27.14
C THR A 184 -0.25 2.88 -27.00
N GLU A 185 -0.81 2.38 -28.11
CA GLU A 185 -2.02 1.53 -28.14
C GLU A 185 -1.69 0.08 -27.74
N MET A 186 -2.44 -0.39 -26.74
CA MET A 186 -2.82 -1.76 -26.37
C MET A 186 -1.98 -2.93 -26.95
N ASP A 187 -1.10 -3.48 -26.11
CA ASP A 187 -0.64 -4.87 -26.25
C ASP A 187 -1.58 -5.81 -25.47
N PHE A 188 -1.78 -7.03 -25.98
CA PHE A 188 -2.65 -8.03 -25.36
C PHE A 188 -2.10 -8.40 -23.98
N SER A 189 -2.89 -8.16 -22.93
CA SER A 189 -2.44 -8.28 -21.54
C SER A 189 -1.93 -9.68 -21.21
N GLU A 190 -0.62 -9.83 -21.05
CA GLU A 190 -0.09 -10.92 -20.24
C GLU A 190 -0.69 -10.79 -18.83
N ILE A 191 -1.40 -11.83 -18.40
CA ILE A 191 -1.94 -11.89 -17.04
C ILE A 191 -0.77 -11.84 -16.07
N THR A 192 -0.63 -10.69 -15.42
CA THR A 192 0.45 -10.39 -14.49
C THR A 192 -0.12 -9.72 -13.24
N PHE A 193 0.41 -10.11 -12.09
CA PHE A 193 0.05 -9.48 -10.82
C PHE A 193 0.69 -8.10 -10.71
N ARG A 194 -0.12 -7.07 -10.47
CA ARG A 194 0.32 -5.68 -10.29
C ARG A 194 0.03 -5.17 -8.87
N GLU A 195 1.04 -4.63 -8.21
CA GLU A 195 0.91 -4.12 -6.83
C GLU A 195 -0.01 -2.89 -6.71
N ASP A 196 -0.15 -2.10 -7.78
CA ASP A 196 -0.96 -0.88 -7.79
C ASP A 196 -2.47 -1.13 -7.81
N LEU A 197 -2.91 -2.36 -8.11
CA LEU A 197 -4.32 -2.76 -8.11
C LEU A 197 -4.82 -3.31 -6.77
N ILE A 198 -3.92 -3.48 -5.79
CA ILE A 198 -4.27 -3.93 -4.43
C ILE A 198 -4.87 -2.75 -3.64
N GLY A 199 -5.82 -3.01 -2.78
CA GLY A 199 -6.45 -2.09 -1.85
C GLY A 199 -7.81 -1.59 -2.33
N SER A 200 -8.43 -0.76 -1.50
CA SER A 200 -9.77 -0.21 -1.73
C SER A 200 -9.68 1.19 -2.36
N GLU A 201 -10.74 1.58 -3.06
CA GLU A 201 -10.99 2.97 -3.50
C GLU A 201 -11.89 3.73 -2.50
N ARG A 202 -12.44 3.01 -1.51
CA ARG A 202 -13.47 3.51 -0.60
C ARG A 202 -12.91 3.81 0.79
N PRO A 203 -13.35 4.92 1.41
CA PRO A 203 -13.05 5.21 2.81
C PRO A 203 -13.51 4.11 3.77
N LEU A 204 -12.67 3.80 4.73
CA LEU A 204 -12.94 2.87 5.83
C LEU A 204 -13.29 3.63 7.12
N PRO A 205 -14.10 3.01 8.01
CA PRO A 205 -14.33 3.52 9.36
C PRO A 205 -13.04 3.41 10.20
N GLU A 206 -12.94 4.24 11.25
CA GLU A 206 -11.69 4.39 12.02
C GLU A 206 -11.18 3.09 12.64
N ASP A 207 -12.10 2.25 13.11
CA ASP A 207 -11.81 0.99 13.78
C ASP A 207 -11.24 -0.08 12.85
N GLU A 208 -11.21 0.15 11.53
CA GLU A 208 -10.69 -0.77 10.52
C GLU A 208 -9.38 -0.28 9.89
N ILE A 209 -8.98 0.98 10.11
CA ILE A 209 -7.84 1.59 9.42
C ILE A 209 -6.53 0.85 9.74
N ILE A 210 -6.31 0.49 11.01
CA ILE A 210 -5.03 -0.09 11.45
C ILE A 210 -4.78 -1.45 10.78
N SER A 211 -5.76 -2.35 10.81
CA SER A 211 -5.66 -3.66 10.16
C SER A 211 -5.59 -3.52 8.64
N ALA A 212 -6.34 -2.58 8.06
CA ALA A 212 -6.30 -2.32 6.63
C ALA A 212 -4.93 -1.81 6.14
N CYS A 213 -4.16 -1.09 6.97
CA CYS A 213 -2.81 -0.66 6.62
C CYS A 213 -1.83 -1.82 6.37
N ASP A 214 -2.14 -3.03 6.84
CA ASP A 214 -1.32 -4.23 6.62
C ASP A 214 -1.82 -5.10 5.45
N HIS A 215 -2.97 -4.77 4.85
CA HIS A 215 -3.61 -5.55 3.78
C HIS A 215 -2.70 -5.75 2.58
N ASP A 216 -2.20 -4.64 2.04
CA ASP A 216 -1.28 -4.67 0.91
C ASP A 216 -0.04 -5.54 1.20
N LEU A 217 0.49 -5.50 2.42
CA LEU A 217 1.67 -6.29 2.81
C LEU A 217 1.36 -7.79 2.74
N ILE A 218 0.20 -8.20 3.23
CA ILE A 218 -0.23 -9.59 3.25
C ILE A 218 -0.48 -10.07 1.81
N VAL A 219 -1.16 -9.29 0.97
CA VAL A 219 -1.40 -9.64 -0.44
C VAL A 219 -0.07 -9.76 -1.20
N SER A 220 0.86 -8.82 -1.01
CA SER A 220 2.20 -8.87 -1.63
C SER A 220 2.99 -10.11 -1.22
N GLU A 221 3.04 -10.44 0.09
CA GLU A 221 3.77 -11.62 0.57
C GLU A 221 3.12 -12.94 0.07
N LEU A 222 1.79 -13.00 0.01
CA LEU A 222 1.08 -14.15 -0.56
C LEU A 222 1.39 -14.30 -2.05
N ALA A 223 1.39 -13.20 -2.80
CA ALA A 223 1.74 -13.20 -4.22
C ALA A 223 3.19 -13.65 -4.46
N ILE A 224 4.14 -13.24 -3.60
CA ILE A 224 5.53 -13.71 -3.63
C ILE A 224 5.58 -15.21 -3.38
N LEU A 225 4.88 -15.71 -2.37
CA LEU A 225 4.84 -17.13 -2.03
C LEU A 225 4.30 -17.98 -3.19
N LEU A 226 3.17 -17.58 -3.79
CA LEU A 226 2.57 -18.27 -4.94
C LEU A 226 3.52 -18.28 -6.15
N LYS A 227 4.17 -17.15 -6.44
CA LYS A 227 5.17 -17.06 -7.52
C LYS A 227 6.37 -17.98 -7.27
N GLN A 228 6.86 -18.07 -6.04
CA GLN A 228 7.96 -18.98 -5.66
C GLN A 228 7.58 -20.45 -5.86
N GLN A 229 6.30 -20.80 -5.68
CA GLN A 229 5.74 -22.10 -5.99
C GLN A 229 5.45 -22.31 -7.49
N LYS A 230 5.85 -21.36 -8.35
CA LYS A 230 5.63 -21.36 -9.81
C LYS A 230 4.15 -21.34 -10.21
N ILE A 231 3.27 -20.86 -9.33
CA ILE A 231 1.86 -20.66 -9.63
C ILE A 231 1.73 -19.37 -10.44
N LYS A 232 1.08 -19.42 -11.61
CA LYS A 232 0.80 -18.22 -12.40
C LYS A 232 -0.30 -17.44 -11.69
N ILE A 233 -0.04 -16.17 -11.40
CA ILE A 233 -0.97 -15.28 -10.69
C ILE A 233 -1.21 -13.98 -11.45
N GLY A 234 -2.36 -13.40 -11.21
CA GLY A 234 -2.76 -12.08 -11.71
C GLY A 234 -3.66 -11.37 -10.72
N ASN A 235 -4.04 -10.15 -11.08
CA ASN A 235 -5.10 -9.40 -10.43
C ASN A 235 -5.73 -8.42 -11.43
N ASP A 236 -6.90 -7.90 -11.08
CA ASP A 236 -7.65 -6.96 -11.90
C ASP A 236 -8.41 -5.96 -11.01
N THR A 237 -9.38 -5.24 -11.57
CA THR A 237 -10.15 -4.26 -10.82
C THR A 237 -11.10 -4.87 -9.78
N GLU A 238 -11.46 -6.15 -9.94
CA GLU A 238 -12.46 -6.85 -9.12
C GLU A 238 -11.81 -7.79 -8.09
N SER A 239 -10.69 -8.40 -8.45
CA SER A 239 -9.98 -9.42 -7.67
C SER A 239 -8.53 -9.00 -7.45
N GLU A 240 -8.17 -8.79 -6.18
CA GLU A 240 -6.84 -8.30 -5.80
C GLU A 240 -5.74 -9.36 -5.98
N LEU A 241 -6.13 -10.63 -6.04
CA LEU A 241 -5.25 -11.76 -6.31
C LEU A 241 -6.06 -12.96 -6.82
N PHE A 242 -5.60 -13.57 -7.92
CA PHE A 242 -6.11 -14.84 -8.42
C PHE A 242 -4.98 -15.70 -8.99
N ALA A 243 -5.19 -17.02 -8.98
CA ALA A 243 -4.32 -17.98 -9.66
C ALA A 243 -4.91 -18.36 -11.03
N VAL A 244 -4.03 -18.70 -11.96
CA VAL A 244 -4.38 -19.07 -13.34
C VAL A 244 -3.91 -20.48 -13.63
N ASN A 245 -4.80 -21.31 -14.17
CA ASN A 245 -4.42 -22.57 -14.80
C ASN A 245 -3.75 -22.25 -16.15
N PRO A 246 -2.44 -22.54 -16.33
CA PRO A 246 -1.73 -22.17 -17.56
C PRO A 246 -2.19 -22.95 -18.79
N SER A 247 -2.69 -24.18 -18.62
CA SER A 247 -3.12 -25.04 -19.71
C SER A 247 -4.44 -24.58 -20.34
N GLU A 248 -5.34 -24.03 -19.51
CA GLU A 248 -6.62 -23.51 -19.98
C GLU A 248 -6.64 -21.98 -20.15
N ASN A 249 -5.59 -21.31 -19.68
CA ASN A 249 -5.48 -19.84 -19.59
C ASN A 249 -6.70 -19.20 -18.89
N ARG A 250 -7.12 -19.79 -17.78
CA ARG A 250 -8.32 -19.40 -17.02
C ARG A 250 -8.01 -19.21 -15.55
N ILE A 251 -8.77 -18.36 -14.89
CA ILE A 251 -8.71 -18.19 -13.42
C ILE A 251 -9.13 -19.51 -12.78
N SER A 252 -8.24 -20.10 -11.97
CA SER A 252 -8.50 -21.35 -11.24
C SER A 252 -8.89 -21.09 -9.79
N HIS A 253 -8.35 -20.04 -9.16
CA HIS A 253 -8.62 -19.68 -7.77
C HIS A 253 -8.77 -18.16 -7.63
N ILE A 254 -9.73 -17.72 -6.82
CA ILE A 254 -9.87 -16.32 -6.41
C ILE A 254 -9.57 -16.23 -4.92
N PHE A 255 -8.73 -15.28 -4.53
CA PHE A 255 -8.37 -15.04 -3.15
C PHE A 255 -9.09 -13.79 -2.63
N GLU A 256 -9.63 -13.88 -1.42
CA GLU A 256 -9.97 -12.69 -0.64
C GLU A 256 -9.26 -12.71 0.70
N ILE A 257 -8.77 -11.55 1.11
CA ILE A 257 -7.90 -11.38 2.27
C ILE A 257 -8.64 -10.53 3.29
N VAL A 258 -8.72 -11.01 4.53
CA VAL A 258 -9.26 -10.25 5.67
C VAL A 258 -8.14 -10.08 6.68
N THR A 259 -7.88 -8.85 7.10
CA THR A 259 -6.77 -8.52 8.01
C THR A 259 -7.18 -8.25 9.45
N ASP A 260 -8.48 -8.08 9.70
CA ASP A 260 -9.04 -7.95 11.03
C ASP A 260 -9.70 -9.25 11.52
N THR A 261 -10.18 -9.24 12.76
CA THR A 261 -10.85 -10.36 13.41
C THR A 261 -12.36 -10.14 13.54
N LYS A 262 -12.94 -9.23 12.75
CA LYS A 262 -14.34 -8.86 12.88
C LYS A 262 -15.19 -9.79 12.03
N GLU A 263 -16.19 -10.41 12.66
CA GLU A 263 -17.15 -11.29 11.99
C GLU A 263 -17.78 -10.62 10.76
N LYS A 264 -18.15 -9.32 10.84
CA LYS A 264 -18.71 -8.58 9.70
C LYS A 264 -17.77 -8.55 8.48
N SER A 265 -16.47 -8.44 8.68
CA SER A 265 -15.46 -8.38 7.61
C SER A 265 -15.29 -9.75 6.97
N ILE A 266 -15.26 -10.81 7.80
CA ILE A 266 -15.17 -12.21 7.37
C ILE A 266 -16.41 -12.60 6.55
N LEU A 267 -17.61 -12.27 7.03
CA LEU A 267 -18.86 -12.54 6.33
C LEU A 267 -18.95 -11.77 5.01
N ALA A 268 -18.52 -10.50 4.97
CA ALA A 268 -18.50 -9.70 3.75
C ALA A 268 -17.53 -10.30 2.70
N ALA A 269 -16.33 -10.70 3.10
CA ALA A 269 -15.36 -11.35 2.21
C ALA A 269 -15.86 -12.71 1.70
N THR A 270 -16.49 -13.49 2.59
CA THR A 270 -17.13 -14.77 2.23
C THR A 270 -18.23 -14.56 1.18
N GLY A 271 -19.12 -13.59 1.39
CA GLY A 271 -20.17 -13.25 0.44
C GLY A 271 -19.61 -12.76 -0.90
N LYS A 272 -18.55 -11.93 -0.88
CA LYS A 272 -17.86 -11.45 -2.07
C LYS A 272 -17.29 -12.60 -2.90
N LEU A 273 -16.57 -13.53 -2.25
CA LEU A 273 -16.01 -14.74 -2.89
C LEU A 273 -17.10 -15.58 -3.56
N LEU A 274 -18.21 -15.86 -2.87
CA LEU A 274 -19.31 -16.64 -3.43
C LEU A 274 -19.94 -15.96 -4.66
N LEU A 275 -20.08 -14.64 -4.64
CA LEU A 275 -20.59 -13.89 -5.79
C LEU A 275 -19.61 -13.91 -6.96
N GLN A 276 -18.33 -13.61 -6.73
CA GLN A 276 -17.30 -13.59 -7.77
C GLN A 276 -17.14 -14.96 -8.44
N THR A 277 -17.09 -16.03 -7.64
CA THR A 277 -16.94 -17.40 -8.14
C THR A 277 -18.18 -17.85 -8.92
N SER A 278 -19.38 -17.41 -8.54
CA SER A 278 -20.62 -17.73 -9.27
C SER A 278 -20.77 -17.03 -10.63
N VAL A 279 -20.19 -15.84 -10.79
CA VAL A 279 -20.27 -15.05 -12.03
C VAL A 279 -19.20 -15.49 -13.04
N ALA A 280 -18.07 -15.99 -12.55
CA ALA A 280 -16.98 -16.44 -13.40
C ALA A 280 -17.36 -17.69 -14.21
N ALA A 281 -17.09 -17.66 -15.51
CA ALA A 281 -17.55 -18.67 -16.48
C ALA A 281 -17.10 -20.12 -16.20
N VAL A 282 -16.17 -20.33 -15.26
CA VAL A 282 -15.50 -21.61 -14.99
C VAL A 282 -15.53 -21.97 -13.50
N ASN A 283 -16.29 -21.24 -12.68
CA ASN A 283 -16.42 -21.48 -11.23
C ASN A 283 -15.05 -21.69 -10.53
N PRO A 284 -14.18 -20.66 -10.50
CA PRO A 284 -12.91 -20.76 -9.80
C PRO A 284 -13.10 -21.09 -8.32
N LEU A 285 -12.12 -21.76 -7.73
CA LEU A 285 -12.17 -22.16 -6.33
C LEU A 285 -11.92 -20.95 -5.41
N PRO A 286 -12.83 -20.67 -4.46
CA PRO A 286 -12.66 -19.57 -3.52
C PRO A 286 -11.65 -19.92 -2.43
N VAL A 287 -10.74 -18.99 -2.16
CA VAL A 287 -9.75 -19.08 -1.09
C VAL A 287 -9.89 -17.84 -0.19
N LEU A 288 -10.24 -18.06 1.08
CA LEU A 288 -10.28 -17.00 2.07
C LEU A 288 -8.99 -17.03 2.91
N VAL A 289 -8.34 -15.88 3.03
CA VAL A 289 -7.11 -15.71 3.82
C VAL A 289 -7.45 -14.93 5.08
N LEU A 290 -7.22 -15.55 6.25
CA LEU A 290 -7.62 -15.04 7.56
C LEU A 290 -6.44 -15.02 8.54
N PRO A 291 -6.47 -14.16 9.59
CA PRO A 291 -5.57 -14.31 10.72
C PRO A 291 -5.65 -15.74 11.28
N GLU A 292 -4.53 -16.32 11.73
CA GLU A 292 -4.46 -17.73 12.12
C GLU A 292 -5.52 -18.13 13.16
N ASP A 293 -5.78 -17.26 14.14
CA ASP A 293 -6.80 -17.49 15.18
C ASP A 293 -8.21 -17.59 14.58
N GLU A 294 -8.54 -16.73 13.61
CA GLU A 294 -9.85 -16.72 12.92
C GLU A 294 -9.99 -17.89 11.95
N LYS A 295 -8.90 -18.28 11.28
CA LYS A 295 -8.91 -19.50 10.46
C LYS A 295 -9.36 -20.70 11.29
N ASN A 296 -8.79 -20.91 12.47
CA ASN A 296 -9.15 -22.05 13.31
C ASN A 296 -10.62 -22.03 13.75
N HIS A 297 -11.21 -20.83 13.89
CA HIS A 297 -12.61 -20.66 14.25
C HIS A 297 -13.56 -20.98 13.09
N TYR A 298 -13.29 -20.45 11.88
CA TYR A 298 -14.23 -20.50 10.75
C TYR A 298 -13.96 -21.61 9.72
N GLU A 299 -12.79 -22.25 9.75
CA GLU A 299 -12.39 -23.25 8.75
C GLU A 299 -13.39 -24.42 8.58
N PRO A 300 -13.98 -25.02 9.64
CA PRO A 300 -14.95 -26.11 9.48
C PRO A 300 -16.20 -25.70 8.69
N GLU A 301 -16.76 -24.52 8.97
CA GLU A 301 -17.95 -23.97 8.34
C GLU A 301 -17.67 -23.54 6.89
N LEU A 302 -16.56 -22.83 6.67
CA LEU A 302 -16.17 -22.34 5.33
C LEU A 302 -15.88 -23.50 4.37
N ARG A 303 -15.25 -24.58 4.86
CA ARG A 303 -15.02 -25.79 4.04
C ARG A 303 -16.31 -26.47 3.61
N ARG A 304 -17.38 -26.44 4.44
CA ARG A 304 -18.68 -27.02 4.07
C ARG A 304 -19.35 -26.30 2.91
N ILE A 305 -18.98 -25.04 2.66
CA ILE A 305 -19.45 -24.24 1.51
C ILE A 305 -18.37 -24.11 0.43
N ASN A 306 -17.43 -25.04 0.38
CA ASN A 306 -16.36 -25.14 -0.64
C ASN A 306 -15.40 -23.95 -0.68
N ILE A 307 -15.20 -23.26 0.45
CA ILE A 307 -14.18 -22.21 0.59
C ILE A 307 -12.97 -22.80 1.30
N SER A 308 -11.83 -22.76 0.61
CA SER A 308 -10.54 -23.11 1.24
C SER A 308 -10.07 -21.96 2.12
N VAL A 309 -9.48 -22.27 3.28
CA VAL A 309 -9.02 -21.25 4.23
C VAL A 309 -7.51 -21.33 4.39
N VAL A 310 -6.83 -20.21 4.22
CA VAL A 310 -5.40 -20.03 4.47
C VAL A 310 -5.25 -19.13 5.68
N GLY A 311 -4.41 -19.54 6.63
CA GLY A 311 -4.08 -18.74 7.80
C GLY A 311 -2.88 -17.87 7.51
N PHE A 312 -2.79 -16.72 8.18
CA PHE A 312 -1.55 -15.98 8.26
C PHE A 312 -1.25 -15.50 9.68
N TYR A 313 0.04 -15.34 9.96
CA TYR A 313 0.55 -14.68 11.15
C TYR A 313 1.83 -13.92 10.81
N TRP A 314 2.21 -12.96 11.65
CA TRP A 314 3.43 -12.19 11.48
C TRP A 314 4.62 -12.91 12.15
N HIS A 315 5.67 -13.17 11.38
CA HIS A 315 6.98 -13.52 11.90
C HIS A 315 7.93 -12.35 11.60
N GLU A 316 8.29 -11.60 12.65
CA GLU A 316 8.93 -10.29 12.52
C GLU A 316 8.09 -9.35 11.63
N GLU A 317 8.58 -9.01 10.45
CA GLU A 317 7.95 -8.08 9.50
C GLU A 317 7.39 -8.78 8.26
N LYS A 318 7.40 -10.12 8.24
CA LYS A 318 6.89 -10.93 7.13
C LYS A 318 5.62 -11.68 7.52
N ALA A 319 4.67 -11.72 6.60
CA ALA A 319 3.48 -12.56 6.74
C ALA A 319 3.87 -14.00 6.38
N VAL A 320 3.60 -14.94 7.29
CA VAL A 320 3.79 -16.37 7.08
C VAL A 320 2.41 -17.01 6.94
N PHE A 321 2.26 -17.89 5.95
CA PHE A 321 0.98 -18.50 5.60
C PHE A 321 0.94 -19.97 5.98
N SER A 322 -0.22 -20.44 6.45
CA SER A 322 -0.48 -21.83 6.82
C SER A 322 -1.67 -22.40 6.05
N GLY A 323 -1.63 -23.67 5.65
CA GLY A 323 -2.72 -24.32 4.93
C GLY A 323 -2.70 -24.09 3.42
N ILE A 324 -1.84 -23.21 2.91
CA ILE A 324 -1.64 -22.97 1.48
C ILE A 324 -1.15 -24.23 0.76
N GLU A 325 -0.34 -25.05 1.44
CA GLU A 325 0.18 -26.33 0.95
C GLU A 325 -0.89 -27.40 0.73
N LYS A 326 -2.09 -27.19 1.29
CA LYS A 326 -3.24 -28.10 1.13
C LYS A 326 -4.10 -27.75 -0.08
N ILE A 327 -3.83 -26.61 -0.73
CA ILE A 327 -4.57 -26.15 -1.91
C ILE A 327 -3.89 -26.70 -3.17
N LYS A 328 -4.68 -27.28 -4.06
CA LYS A 328 -4.21 -27.80 -5.35
C LYS A 328 -4.40 -26.77 -6.43
N PHE A 329 -3.29 -26.24 -6.92
CA PHE A 329 -3.26 -25.36 -8.08
C PHE A 329 -3.03 -26.22 -9.33
N GLU A 330 -4.12 -26.63 -9.98
CA GLU A 330 -4.10 -27.39 -11.23
C GLU A 330 -3.96 -26.47 -12.45
#